data_AF-A0A163AMX3-F1
#
_entry.id   AF-A0A163AMX3-F1
#
_cell.length_a   1.000
_cell.length_b   1.000
_cell.length_c   1.000
_cell.angle_alpha   90.00
_cell.angle_beta   90.00
_cell.angle_gamma   90.00
#
_symmetry.space_group_name_H-M   'P 1'
#
loop_
_entity.id
_entity.type
_entity.pdbx_description
1 polymer ?
#
loop_
_entity_poly.entity_id
_entity_poly.type
_entity_poly.pdbx_seq_one_letter_code
_entity_poly.pdbx_strand_id
1 'polypeptide(L)'
;MYGTHFITIFLACFCFFNIQAQELTDEQKERLEYKVDIFSSGEKELQRLWYEDRMDKMKLRGELRKDYHNIVVYHAYKMKRLDDLDKGLNDNKIRKQLQKQLLLLHEDVEDILSLEQFEIHEKSWEAILKAVLSEKELN
;
A
#
# COMPACT_ATOMS: atom_id res chain seq x y z
N MET A 1 -28.40 12.72 25.22
CA MET A 1 -27.16 13.39 24.77
C MET A 1 -26.28 12.33 24.14
N TYR A 2 -26.21 12.33 22.82
CA TYR A 2 -25.52 11.34 21.99
C TYR A 2 -24.01 11.61 21.98
N GLY A 3 -23.18 10.56 22.08
CA GLY A 3 -21.74 10.73 21.95
C GLY A 3 -20.85 9.50 22.11
N THR A 4 -21.37 8.28 21.92
CA THR A 4 -20.58 7.03 22.04
C THR A 4 -20.67 6.14 20.80
N HIS A 5 -20.96 6.71 19.61
CA HIS A 5 -21.16 5.94 18.37
C HIS A 5 -20.21 6.28 17.21
N PHE A 6 -19.12 7.03 17.43
CA PHE A 6 -18.15 7.35 16.37
C PHE A 6 -16.95 6.40 16.25
N ILE A 7 -16.85 5.38 17.11
CA ILE A 7 -15.66 4.50 17.16
C ILE A 7 -15.86 3.16 16.41
N THR A 8 -17.07 2.85 15.92
CA THR A 8 -17.39 1.51 15.39
C THR A 8 -17.62 1.41 13.89
N ILE A 9 -17.41 2.47 13.09
CA ILE A 9 -17.85 2.47 11.66
C ILE A 9 -16.71 2.24 10.65
N PHE A 10 -15.44 2.10 11.07
CA PHE A 10 -14.35 1.76 10.13
C PHE A 10 -13.58 0.48 10.48
N LEU A 11 -14.06 -0.30 11.44
CA LEU A 11 -13.48 -1.60 11.83
C LEU A 11 -14.24 -2.81 11.21
N ALA A 12 -15.33 -2.57 10.47
CA ALA A 12 -16.23 -3.63 10.00
C ALA A 12 -16.02 -4.07 8.53
N CYS A 13 -15.13 -3.44 7.76
CA CYS A 13 -15.05 -3.69 6.31
C CYS A 13 -13.89 -4.60 5.83
N PHE A 14 -13.12 -5.23 6.72
CA PHE A 14 -12.06 -6.18 6.32
C PHE A 14 -12.30 -7.63 6.79
N CYS A 15 -13.51 -7.93 7.26
CA CYS A 15 -13.86 -9.28 7.69
C CYS A 15 -14.90 -9.92 6.75
N PHE A 16 -14.56 -10.19 5.48
CA PHE A 16 -15.19 -11.27 4.72
C PHE A 16 -14.22 -11.79 3.65
N PHE A 17 -13.48 -12.85 3.99
CA PHE A 17 -12.89 -13.74 3.00
C PHE A 17 -14.02 -14.56 2.36
N ASN A 18 -14.52 -14.12 1.21
CA ASN A 18 -15.11 -15.01 0.21
C ASN A 18 -14.59 -14.56 -1.15
N ILE A 19 -13.67 -15.35 -1.68
CA ILE A 19 -13.04 -15.14 -2.98
C ILE A 19 -14.08 -15.43 -4.05
N GLN A 20 -14.67 -14.40 -4.63
CA GLN A 20 -14.98 -14.38 -6.05
C GLN A 20 -13.96 -13.44 -6.69
N ALA A 21 -13.02 -14.02 -7.44
CA ALA A 21 -12.13 -13.25 -8.28
C ALA A 21 -12.99 -12.60 -9.38
N GLN A 22 -13.41 -11.36 -9.16
CA GLN A 22 -14.10 -10.57 -10.17
C GLN A 22 -13.03 -10.06 -11.14
N GLU A 23 -13.15 -10.41 -12.43
CA GLU A 23 -12.23 -9.92 -13.45
C GLU A 23 -12.30 -8.39 -13.54
N LEU A 24 -11.13 -7.77 -13.66
CA LEU A 24 -10.99 -6.32 -13.82
C LEU A 24 -11.66 -5.84 -15.11
N THR A 25 -12.32 -4.69 -15.06
CA THR A 25 -12.78 -4.01 -16.28
C THR A 25 -11.57 -3.51 -17.08
N ASP A 26 -11.73 -3.31 -18.39
CA ASP A 26 -10.62 -2.84 -19.23
C ASP A 26 -10.16 -1.43 -18.85
N GLU A 27 -11.08 -0.57 -18.40
CA GLU A 27 -10.78 0.74 -17.83
C GLU A 27 -9.96 0.63 -16.52
N GLN A 28 -10.25 -0.37 -15.68
CA GLN A 28 -9.46 -0.65 -14.48
C GLN A 28 -8.07 -1.17 -14.85
N LYS A 29 -7.94 -2.03 -15.87
CA LYS A 29 -6.65 -2.52 -16.37
C LYS A 29 -5.79 -1.39 -16.94
N GLU A 30 -6.38 -0.49 -17.72
CA GLU A 30 -5.68 0.67 -18.29
C GLU A 30 -5.17 1.59 -17.18
N ARG A 31 -6.00 1.89 -16.17
CA ARG A 31 -5.56 2.67 -14.99
C ARG A 31 -4.48 1.95 -14.19
N LEU A 32 -4.52 0.61 -14.10
CA LEU A 32 -3.48 -0.20 -13.46
C LEU A 32 -2.13 -0.14 -14.19
N GLU A 33 -2.10 0.18 -15.48
CA GLU A 33 -0.86 0.40 -16.24
C GLU A 33 -0.24 1.77 -15.94
N TYR A 34 -1.06 2.81 -15.73
CA TYR A 34 -0.63 4.15 -15.32
C TYR A 34 -0.45 4.28 -13.79
N LYS A 35 0.34 3.36 -13.23
CA LYS A 35 0.54 3.07 -11.79
C LYS A 35 0.85 4.26 -10.87
N VAL A 36 1.38 5.36 -11.40
CA VAL A 36 1.75 6.55 -10.62
C VAL A 36 0.50 7.26 -10.09
N ASP A 37 -0.57 7.32 -10.89
CA ASP A 37 -1.76 8.10 -10.55
C ASP A 37 -2.69 7.39 -9.53
N ILE A 38 -2.58 6.07 -9.40
CA ILE A 38 -3.44 5.26 -8.52
C ILE A 38 -3.27 5.64 -7.04
N PHE A 39 -2.06 6.04 -6.66
CA PHE A 39 -1.74 6.37 -5.28
C PHE A 39 -1.99 7.85 -4.96
N SER A 40 -2.04 8.72 -5.97
CA SER A 40 -2.41 10.14 -5.86
C SER A 40 -3.92 10.39 -6.05
N SER A 41 -4.66 9.51 -6.72
CA SER A 41 -6.06 9.75 -7.12
C SER A 41 -7.09 9.73 -5.97
N GLY A 42 -6.71 9.30 -4.77
CA GLY A 42 -7.65 9.09 -3.65
C GLY A 42 -8.67 7.96 -3.87
N GLU A 43 -8.60 7.25 -5.01
CA GLU A 43 -9.53 6.20 -5.39
C GLU A 43 -9.20 4.87 -4.71
N LYS A 44 -9.81 4.65 -3.55
CA LYS A 44 -9.61 3.45 -2.71
C LYS A 44 -9.84 2.13 -3.47
N GLU A 45 -10.78 2.11 -4.41
CA GLU A 45 -11.08 0.90 -5.19
C GLU A 45 -9.93 0.57 -6.15
N LEU A 46 -9.35 1.55 -6.83
CA LEU A 46 -8.19 1.32 -7.71
C LEU A 46 -6.96 0.84 -6.92
N GLN A 47 -6.75 1.40 -5.73
CA GLN A 47 -5.66 0.96 -4.83
C GLN A 47 -5.86 -0.49 -4.40
N ARG A 48 -7.10 -0.87 -4.08
CA ARG A 48 -7.45 -2.26 -3.74
C ARG A 48 -7.18 -3.19 -4.93
N LEU A 49 -7.66 -2.85 -6.11
CA LEU A 49 -7.47 -3.65 -7.32
C LEU A 49 -5.98 -3.79 -7.70
N TRP A 50 -5.20 -2.73 -7.53
CA TRP A 50 -3.76 -2.78 -7.74
C TRP A 50 -3.08 -3.73 -6.76
N TYR A 51 -3.47 -3.68 -5.49
CA TYR A 51 -2.94 -4.58 -4.48
C TYR A 51 -3.24 -6.05 -4.82
N GLU A 52 -4.48 -6.34 -5.19
CA GLU A 52 -4.91 -7.69 -5.61
C GLU A 52 -4.12 -8.19 -6.82
N ASP A 53 -3.98 -7.38 -7.87
CA ASP A 53 -3.18 -7.73 -9.06
C ASP A 53 -1.71 -8.02 -8.70
N ARG A 54 -1.12 -7.30 -7.73
CA ARG A 54 0.23 -7.61 -7.26
C ARG A 54 0.30 -8.94 -6.52
N MET A 55 -0.71 -9.27 -5.71
CA MET A 55 -0.74 -10.54 -5.00
C MET A 55 -0.83 -11.70 -5.99
N ASP A 56 -1.63 -11.52 -7.04
CA ASP A 56 -1.79 -12.50 -8.11
C ASP A 56 -0.52 -12.67 -8.95
N LYS A 57 0.16 -11.57 -9.30
CA LYS A 57 1.45 -11.61 -10.02
C LYS A 57 2.55 -12.31 -9.24
N MET A 58 2.64 -12.04 -7.94
CA MET A 58 3.56 -12.74 -7.03
C MET A 58 3.07 -14.15 -6.67
N LYS A 59 1.84 -14.52 -7.06
CA LYS A 59 1.19 -15.79 -6.74
C LYS A 59 1.13 -16.05 -5.23
N LEU A 60 1.02 -15.01 -4.41
CA LEU A 60 0.93 -15.15 -2.95
C LEU A 60 -0.44 -15.73 -2.59
N ARG A 61 -0.45 -16.80 -1.81
CA ARG A 61 -1.66 -17.51 -1.37
C ARG A 61 -1.55 -17.96 0.08
N GLY A 62 -2.70 -18.26 0.70
CA GLY A 62 -2.75 -18.82 2.05
C GLY A 62 -2.03 -17.96 3.10
N GLU A 63 -1.31 -18.61 4.00
CA GLU A 63 -0.58 -17.93 5.08
C GLU A 63 0.52 -16.99 4.55
N LEU A 64 1.24 -17.36 3.48
CA LEU A 64 2.25 -16.46 2.89
C LEU A 64 1.67 -15.11 2.47
N ARG A 65 0.48 -15.11 1.84
CA ARG A 65 -0.21 -13.87 1.48
C ARG A 65 -0.60 -13.05 2.69
N LYS A 66 -1.05 -13.71 3.75
CA LYS A 66 -1.48 -13.08 5.00
C LYS A 66 -0.28 -12.49 5.76
N ASP A 67 0.83 -13.20 5.84
CA ASP A 67 2.06 -12.74 6.48
C ASP A 67 2.62 -11.53 5.74
N TYR A 68 2.74 -11.63 4.41
CA TYR A 68 3.13 -10.51 3.57
C TYR A 68 2.19 -9.31 3.74
N HIS A 69 0.87 -9.53 3.77
CA HIS A 69 -0.11 -8.47 4.00
C HIS A 69 0.10 -7.76 5.34
N ASN A 70 0.31 -8.52 6.42
CA ASN A 70 0.51 -7.97 7.76
C ASN A 70 1.75 -7.08 7.82
N ILE A 71 2.86 -7.52 7.21
CA ILE A 71 4.11 -6.74 7.12
C ILE A 71 3.85 -5.46 6.33
N VAL A 72 3.30 -5.56 5.12
CA VAL A 72 2.98 -4.39 4.27
C VAL A 72 2.10 -3.37 5.01
N VAL A 73 1.02 -3.81 5.66
CA VAL A 73 0.11 -2.93 6.38
C VAL A 73 0.80 -2.23 7.54
N TYR A 74 1.66 -2.95 8.27
CA TYR A 74 2.45 -2.37 9.35
C TYR A 74 3.34 -1.22 8.86
N HIS A 75 4.10 -1.42 7.77
CA HIS A 75 4.99 -0.39 7.23
C HIS A 75 4.21 0.78 6.60
N ALA A 76 3.13 0.49 5.86
CA ALA A 76 2.28 1.52 5.28
C ALA A 76 1.67 2.43 6.35
N TYR A 77 1.25 1.85 7.50
CA TYR A 77 0.77 2.63 8.64
C TYR A 77 1.86 3.54 9.22
N LYS A 78 3.11 3.04 9.35
CA LYS A 78 4.23 3.86 9.83
C LYS A 78 4.56 5.00 8.88
N MET A 79 4.54 4.75 7.57
CA MET A 79 4.77 5.78 6.53
C MET A 79 3.69 6.86 6.60
N LYS A 80 2.41 6.48 6.65
CA LYS A 80 1.29 7.43 6.74
C LYS A 80 1.38 8.35 7.96
N ARG A 81 1.83 7.80 9.10
CA ARG A 81 1.99 8.59 10.33
C ARG A 81 3.09 9.64 10.26
N LEU A 82 3.99 9.58 9.28
CA LEU A 82 4.99 10.63 9.09
C LEU A 82 4.32 11.96 8.71
N ASP A 83 3.25 11.92 7.91
CA ASP A 83 2.45 13.12 7.57
C ASP A 83 1.61 13.62 8.77
N ASP A 84 1.09 12.71 9.62
CA ASP A 84 0.36 13.12 10.83
C ASP A 84 1.27 13.80 11.88
N LEU A 85 2.56 13.45 11.87
CA LEU A 85 3.59 14.04 12.73
C LEU A 85 4.20 15.31 12.12
N ASP A 86 3.74 15.74 10.93
CA ASP A 86 4.24 16.87 10.15
C ASP A 86 3.89 18.25 10.75
N LYS A 87 3.54 18.31 12.04
CA LYS A 87 3.47 19.58 12.79
C LYS A 87 4.88 20.16 13.07
N GLY A 88 5.80 20.08 12.10
CA GLY A 88 7.13 20.71 12.17
C GLY A 88 8.29 19.94 11.51
N LEU A 89 8.06 19.02 10.57
CA LEU A 89 9.15 18.35 9.84
C LEU A 89 9.42 19.09 8.51
N ASN A 90 10.71 19.21 8.14
CA ASN A 90 11.11 19.70 6.81
C ASN A 90 10.96 18.56 5.80
N ASP A 91 10.49 18.83 4.58
CA ASP A 91 10.26 17.85 3.50
C ASP A 91 11.42 16.88 3.28
N ASN A 92 12.67 17.36 3.39
CA ASN A 92 13.85 16.51 3.27
C ASN A 92 13.93 15.42 4.35
N LYS A 93 13.44 15.71 5.56
CA LYS A 93 13.40 14.75 6.66
C LYS A 93 12.30 13.70 6.44
N ILE A 94 11.17 14.09 5.86
CA ILE A 94 10.09 13.17 5.49
C ILE A 94 10.55 12.22 4.39
N ARG A 95 11.20 12.74 3.34
CA ARG A 95 11.81 11.91 2.27
C ARG A 95 12.74 10.83 2.85
N LYS A 96 13.66 11.22 3.73
CA LYS A 96 14.58 10.29 4.40
C LYS A 96 13.86 9.25 5.26
N GLN A 97 12.80 9.65 5.96
CA GLN A 97 12.04 8.73 6.81
C GLN A 97 11.19 7.76 5.99
N LEU A 98 10.59 8.20 4.88
CA LEU A 98 9.88 7.33 3.94
C LEU A 98 10.84 6.31 3.31
N GLN A 99 11.98 6.76 2.80
CA GLN A 99 13.03 5.88 2.27
C GLN A 99 13.51 4.86 3.31
N LYS A 100 13.75 5.30 4.55
CA LYS A 100 14.13 4.40 5.65
C LYS A 100 13.05 3.36 5.92
N GLN A 101 11.79 3.75 5.98
CA GLN A 101 10.69 2.83 6.25
C GLN A 101 10.48 1.82 5.11
N LEU A 102 10.80 2.23 3.88
CA LEU A 102 10.78 1.35 2.71
C LEU A 102 11.90 0.30 2.77
N LEU A 103 13.12 0.69 3.15
CA LEU A 103 14.20 -0.27 3.35
C LEU A 103 13.85 -1.32 4.42
N LEU A 104 13.26 -0.89 5.54
CA LEU A 104 12.79 -1.82 6.57
C LEU A 104 11.68 -2.76 6.05
N LEU A 105 10.83 -2.27 5.14
CA LEU A 105 9.81 -3.12 4.52
C LEU A 105 10.47 -4.21 3.66
N HIS A 106 11.49 -3.85 2.88
CA HIS A 106 12.24 -4.81 2.08
C HIS A 106 12.91 -5.87 2.96
N GLU A 107 13.61 -5.44 4.01
CA GLU A 107 14.24 -6.35 4.98
C GLU A 107 13.22 -7.33 5.60
N ASP A 108 12.06 -6.83 6.05
CA ASP A 108 11.06 -7.67 6.72
C ASP A 108 10.36 -8.67 5.78
N VAL A 109 10.36 -8.44 4.47
CA VAL A 109 9.77 -9.39 3.49
C VAL A 109 10.78 -10.30 2.81
N GLU A 110 12.08 -10.02 2.92
CA GLU A 110 13.15 -10.75 2.23
C GLU A 110 13.13 -12.25 2.58
N ASP A 111 12.89 -12.58 3.84
CA ASP A 111 12.87 -13.97 4.32
C ASP A 111 11.62 -14.78 3.93
N ILE A 112 10.54 -14.11 3.52
CA ILE A 112 9.26 -14.77 3.19
C ILE A 112 8.98 -14.83 1.69
N LEU A 113 9.66 -14.01 0.89
CA LEU A 113 9.49 -13.95 -0.55
C LEU A 113 10.58 -14.74 -1.27
N SER A 114 10.22 -15.37 -2.39
CA SER A 114 11.22 -15.81 -3.36
C SER A 114 11.89 -14.61 -4.03
N LEU A 115 13.05 -14.82 -4.64
CA LEU A 115 13.74 -13.76 -5.40
C LEU A 115 12.84 -13.10 -6.45
N GLU A 116 12.07 -13.89 -7.21
CA GLU A 116 11.13 -13.37 -8.22
C GLU A 116 10.02 -12.52 -7.59
N GLN A 117 9.48 -12.95 -6.46
CA GLN A 117 8.45 -12.21 -5.73
C GLN A 117 9.01 -10.91 -5.13
N PHE A 118 10.23 -10.98 -4.60
CA PHE A 118 10.94 -9.83 -4.04
C PHE A 118 11.20 -8.76 -5.09
N GLU A 119 11.64 -9.15 -6.30
CA GLU A 119 11.83 -8.19 -7.40
C GLU A 119 10.52 -7.48 -7.79
N ILE A 120 9.39 -8.18 -7.78
CA ILE A 120 8.07 -7.59 -8.07
C ILE A 120 7.67 -6.63 -6.94
N HIS A 121 7.90 -7.03 -5.69
CA HIS A 121 7.68 -6.21 -4.51
C HIS A 121 8.48 -4.90 -4.57
N GLU A 122 9.80 -5.00 -4.74
CA GLU A 122 10.72 -3.85 -4.76
C GLU A 122 10.31 -2.83 -5.82
N LYS A 123 10.17 -3.26 -7.08
CA LYS A 123 9.71 -2.41 -8.20
C LYS A 123 8.37 -1.75 -7.92
N SER A 124 7.47 -2.44 -7.22
CA SER A 124 6.14 -1.92 -6.91
C SER A 124 6.20 -0.82 -5.86
N TRP A 125 6.98 -0.99 -4.80
CA TRP A 125 7.08 -0.01 -3.72
C TRP A 125 7.99 1.17 -4.04
N GLU A 126 9.03 0.98 -4.85
CA GLU A 126 9.80 2.09 -5.42
C GLU A 126 8.92 3.01 -6.28
N ALA A 127 8.03 2.42 -7.09
CA ALA A 127 7.08 3.18 -7.89
C ALA A 127 6.09 3.98 -7.03
N ILE A 128 5.57 3.38 -5.96
CA ILE A 128 4.72 4.07 -4.97
C ILE A 128 5.47 5.23 -4.33
N LEU A 129 6.69 4.99 -3.84
CA LEU A 129 7.49 6.02 -3.18
C LEU A 129 7.74 7.19 -4.13
N LYS A 130 8.09 6.91 -5.38
CA LYS A 130 8.29 7.94 -6.40
C LYS A 130 7.02 8.76 -6.63
N ALA A 131 5.86 8.12 -6.75
CA ALA A 131 4.58 8.79 -6.95
C ALA A 131 4.26 9.76 -5.80
N VAL A 132 4.36 9.28 -4.55
CA VAL A 132 4.10 10.08 -3.34
C VAL A 132 5.06 11.26 -3.23
N LEU A 133 6.35 11.06 -3.54
CA LEU A 133 7.35 12.12 -3.46
C LEU A 133 7.19 13.17 -4.57
N SER A 134 6.76 12.77 -5.77
CA SER A 134 6.48 13.68 -6.88
C SER A 134 5.21 14.50 -6.64
N GLU A 135 4.16 13.91 -6.08
CA GLU A 135 2.95 14.64 -5.67
C GLU A 135 3.27 15.75 -4.65
N LYS A 136 4.15 15.46 -3.68
CA LYS A 136 4.58 16.44 -2.67
C LYS A 136 5.46 17.57 -3.23
N GLU A 137 6.00 17.46 -4.46
CA GLU A 137 6.73 18.57 -5.11
C GLU A 137 5.80 19.52 -5.89
N LEU A 138 4.58 19.06 -6.20
CA LEU A 138 3.61 19.81 -7.02
C LEU A 138 2.57 20.56 -6.17
N ASN A 139 2.46 20.24 -4.87
CA ASN A 139 1.57 20.87 -3.89
C ASN A 139 2.35 21.78 -2.94
#